data_AF-A0A645I0E9-F1
#
_entry.id   AF-A0A645I0E9-F1
#
_cell.length_a   1.000
_cell.length_b   1.000
_cell.length_c   1.000
_cell.angle_alpha   90.00
_cell.angle_beta   90.00
_cell.angle_gamma   90.00
#
_symmetry.space_group_name_H-M   'P 1'
#
loop_
_entity.id
_entity.type
_entity.pdbx_description
1 polymer ?
#
loop_
_entity_poly.entity_id
_entity_poly.type
_entity_poly.pdbx_seq_one_letter_code
_entity_poly.pdbx_strand_id
1 'polypeptide(L)'
;MYGKQAQPLPALPSASLLAQWAQKLGAEAWRFGAEPKADTVLENHYPWGGVQLLLAVRGGKTTATIYTDAMDERLASEVQCVLSGLPFEPVVLCGALQEAAATAPAGRAQALQDIAALIKGGFDA
;
A
#
# COMPACT_ATOMS: atom_id res chain seq x y z
N MET A 1 -32.32 6.30 -20.96
CA MET A 1 -32.39 5.01 -21.69
C MET A 1 -31.26 4.13 -21.19
N TYR A 2 -31.55 3.02 -20.52
CA TYR A 2 -30.57 2.01 -20.14
C TYR A 2 -30.53 0.92 -21.22
N GLY A 3 -29.35 0.59 -21.72
CA GLY A 3 -29.16 -0.40 -22.77
C GLY A 3 -27.93 -0.10 -23.62
N LYS A 4 -26.73 -0.30 -23.06
CA LYS A 4 -25.54 -0.38 -23.91
C LYS A 4 -25.72 -1.58 -24.84
N GLN A 5 -25.56 -1.38 -26.14
CA GLN A 5 -25.55 -2.47 -27.11
C GLN A 5 -24.45 -3.47 -26.73
N ALA A 6 -24.77 -4.76 -26.76
CA ALA A 6 -23.81 -5.81 -26.46
C ALA A 6 -22.65 -5.73 -27.45
N GLN A 7 -21.45 -5.46 -26.93
CA GLN A 7 -20.24 -5.56 -27.73
C GLN A 7 -19.87 -7.04 -27.87
N PRO A 8 -19.41 -7.49 -29.05
CA PRO A 8 -18.92 -8.85 -29.21
C PRO A 8 -17.77 -9.10 -28.24
N LEU A 9 -17.71 -10.29 -27.66
CA LEU A 9 -16.66 -10.68 -26.73
C LEU A 9 -15.29 -10.48 -27.40
N PRO A 10 -14.33 -9.79 -26.75
CA PRO A 10 -12.98 -9.69 -27.29
C PRO A 10 -12.36 -11.08 -27.46
N ALA A 11 -11.40 -11.20 -28.37
CA ALA A 11 -10.65 -12.43 -28.54
C ALA A 11 -10.05 -12.88 -27.21
N LEU A 12 -10.22 -14.16 -26.86
CA LEU A 12 -9.69 -14.70 -25.63
C LEU A 12 -8.15 -14.62 -25.63
N PRO A 13 -7.53 -14.45 -24.44
CA PRO A 13 -6.09 -14.46 -24.33
C PRO A 13 -5.50 -15.80 -24.80
N SER A 14 -4.25 -15.79 -25.26
CA SER A 14 -3.57 -17.02 -25.69
C SER A 14 -3.44 -18.03 -24.55
N ALA A 15 -3.43 -19.32 -24.89
CA ALA A 15 -3.28 -20.40 -23.90
C ALA A 15 -1.99 -20.26 -23.06
N SER A 16 -0.91 -19.75 -23.67
CA SER A 16 0.36 -19.50 -22.97
C SER A 16 0.25 -18.38 -21.93
N LEU A 17 -0.49 -17.30 -22.25
CA LEU A 17 -0.72 -16.21 -21.30
C LEU A 17 -1.59 -16.69 -20.12
N LEU A 18 -2.64 -17.48 -20.41
CA LEU A 18 -3.47 -18.09 -19.37
C LEU A 18 -2.65 -18.99 -18.44
N ALA A 19 -1.77 -19.83 -18.99
CA ALA A 19 -0.88 -20.68 -18.19
C ALA A 19 0.07 -19.86 -17.30
N GLN A 20 0.63 -18.77 -17.82
CA GLN A 20 1.50 -17.86 -17.06
C GLN A 20 0.75 -17.22 -15.88
N TRP A 21 -0.46 -16.71 -16.11
CA TRP A 21 -1.28 -16.14 -15.04
C TRP A 21 -1.72 -17.20 -14.04
N ALA A 22 -2.13 -18.39 -14.48
CA ALA A 22 -2.49 -19.49 -13.60
C ALA A 22 -1.32 -19.89 -12.69
N GLN A 23 -0.11 -19.96 -13.24
CA GLN A 23 1.10 -20.22 -12.45
C GLN A 23 1.36 -19.12 -11.42
N LYS A 24 1.31 -17.84 -11.83
CA LYS A 24 1.54 -16.71 -10.93
C LYS A 24 0.50 -16.68 -9.80
N LEU A 25 -0.78 -16.79 -10.13
CA LEU A 25 -1.89 -16.69 -9.19
C LEU A 25 -2.00 -17.92 -8.28
N GLY A 26 -1.54 -19.09 -8.74
CA GLY A 26 -1.50 -20.32 -7.96
C GLY A 26 -0.32 -20.42 -6.98
N ALA A 27 0.76 -19.67 -7.24
CA ALA A 27 1.96 -19.68 -6.40
C ALA A 27 1.64 -19.25 -4.96
N GLU A 28 2.13 -19.99 -3.96
CA GLU A 28 1.96 -19.64 -2.54
C GLU A 28 2.58 -18.30 -2.20
N ALA A 29 3.75 -18.01 -2.77
CA ALA A 29 4.42 -16.71 -2.63
C ALA A 29 3.57 -15.54 -3.13
N TRP A 30 2.64 -15.76 -4.06
CA TRP A 30 1.70 -14.73 -4.50
C TRP A 30 0.46 -14.66 -3.59
N ARG A 31 -0.06 -15.81 -3.17
CA ARG A 31 -1.28 -15.89 -2.35
C ARG A 31 -1.08 -15.39 -0.92
N PHE A 32 0.06 -15.69 -0.32
CA PHE A 32 0.35 -15.39 1.09
C PHE A 32 1.52 -14.41 1.27
N GLY A 33 2.40 -14.30 0.27
CA GLY A 33 3.63 -13.52 0.42
C GLY A 33 4.64 -14.18 1.37
N ALA A 34 5.73 -13.47 1.63
CA ALA A 34 6.65 -13.81 2.70
C ALA A 34 6.31 -12.97 3.94
N GLU A 35 6.48 -13.54 5.14
CA GLU A 35 6.28 -12.80 6.38
C GLU A 35 7.33 -11.69 6.50
N PRO A 36 6.93 -10.41 6.56
CA PRO A 36 7.88 -9.31 6.65
C PRO A 36 8.54 -9.30 8.02
N LYS A 37 9.87 -9.17 8.06
CA LYS A 37 10.57 -8.87 9.32
C LYS A 37 10.34 -7.41 9.65
N ALA A 38 9.52 -7.14 10.66
CA ALA A 38 9.23 -5.80 11.15
C ALA A 38 9.73 -5.63 12.59
N ASP A 39 10.25 -4.44 12.89
CA ASP A 39 10.65 -4.04 14.25
C ASP A 39 9.51 -3.31 14.96
N THR A 40 8.68 -2.59 14.20
CA THR A 40 7.50 -1.87 14.70
C THR A 40 6.31 -2.16 13.80
N VAL A 41 5.17 -2.47 14.41
CA VAL A 41 3.90 -2.67 13.71
C VAL A 41 2.90 -1.66 14.24
N LEU A 42 2.32 -0.88 13.34
CA LEU A 42 1.27 0.07 13.63
C LEU A 42 0.03 -0.35 12.87
N GLU A 43 -1.12 -0.34 13.51
CA GLU A 43 -2.38 -0.71 12.88
C GLU A 43 -3.49 0.24 13.30
N ASN A 44 -4.37 0.56 12.35
CA ASN A 44 -5.57 1.32 12.62
C ASN A 44 -6.62 1.08 11.53
N HIS A 45 -7.88 1.33 11.87
CA HIS A 45 -9.00 1.22 10.95
C HIS A 45 -9.64 2.59 10.71
N TYR A 46 -9.63 3.04 9.46
CA TYR A 46 -10.21 4.32 9.04
C TYR A 46 -11.52 4.10 8.27
N PRO A 47 -12.33 5.14 8.07
CA PRO A 47 -13.54 5.05 7.24
C PRO A 47 -13.29 4.65 5.78
N TRP A 48 -12.08 4.87 5.26
CA TRP A 48 -11.67 4.53 3.90
C TRP A 48 -10.97 3.17 3.78
N GLY A 49 -10.68 2.50 4.90
CA GLY A 49 -10.01 1.21 4.94
C GLY A 49 -9.17 1.02 6.20
N GLY A 50 -8.81 -0.23 6.48
CA GLY A 50 -7.81 -0.63 7.43
C GLY A 50 -6.39 -0.43 6.89
N VAL A 51 -5.46 -0.12 7.79
CA VAL A 51 -4.03 -0.05 7.51
C VAL A 51 -3.28 -0.84 8.56
N GLN A 52 -2.37 -1.68 8.10
CA GLN A 52 -1.30 -2.27 8.90
C GLN A 52 0.03 -1.86 8.29
N LEU A 53 0.82 -1.10 9.05
CA LEU A 53 2.12 -0.58 8.66
C LEU A 53 3.21 -1.30 9.46
N LEU A 54 4.07 -1.99 8.75
CA LEU A 54 5.21 -2.73 9.28
C LEU A 54 6.48 -1.96 8.92
N LEU A 55 7.18 -1.49 9.94
CA LEU A 55 8.43 -0.73 9.81
C LEU A 55 9.59 -1.58 10.31
N ALA A 56 10.65 -1.65 9.52
CA ALA A 56 11.89 -2.34 9.86
C ALA A 56 13.09 -1.41 9.68
N VAL A 57 14.05 -1.47 10.59
CA VAL A 57 15.25 -0.62 10.55
C VAL A 57 16.47 -1.47 10.22
N ARG A 58 17.12 -1.14 9.09
CA ARG A 58 18.36 -1.80 8.65
C ARG A 58 19.42 -0.73 8.36
N GLY A 59 20.48 -0.72 9.18
CA GLY A 59 21.58 0.24 9.02
C GLY A 59 21.14 1.70 9.16
N GLY A 60 20.17 1.98 10.03
CA GLY A 60 19.61 3.32 10.25
C GLY A 60 18.60 3.78 9.20
N LYS A 61 18.27 2.94 8.21
CA LYS A 61 17.25 3.22 7.20
C LYS A 61 16.00 2.38 7.44
N THR A 62 14.85 3.00 7.24
CA THR A 62 13.53 2.39 7.37
C THR A 62 13.18 1.62 6.10
N THR A 63 12.65 0.43 6.25
CA THR A 63 11.93 -0.32 5.21
C THR A 63 10.50 -0.43 5.66
N ALA A 64 9.56 0.00 4.82
CA ALA A 64 8.14 -0.04 5.14
C ALA A 64 7.43 -1.09 4.29
N THR A 65 6.59 -1.91 4.92
CA THR A 65 5.61 -2.76 4.26
C THR A 65 4.24 -2.34 4.77
N ILE A 66 3.28 -2.12 3.86
CA ILE A 66 1.93 -1.73 4.22
C ILE A 66 0.94 -2.73 3.63
N TYR A 67 -0.02 -3.13 4.45
CA TYR A 67 -1.21 -3.86 4.04
C TYR A 67 -2.42 -2.96 4.24
N THR A 68 -3.27 -2.88 3.24
CA THR A 68 -4.51 -2.10 3.29
C THR A 68 -5.55 -2.74 2.39
N ASP A 69 -6.81 -2.65 2.82
CA ASP A 69 -7.99 -2.99 2.04
C ASP A 69 -8.61 -1.75 1.35
N ALA A 70 -7.94 -0.59 1.44
CA ALA A 70 -8.38 0.62 0.78
C ALA A 70 -8.53 0.41 -0.73
N MET A 71 -9.56 1.02 -1.30
CA MET A 71 -9.88 0.87 -2.73
C MET A 71 -8.87 1.56 -3.66
N ASP A 72 -8.00 2.43 -3.12
CA ASP A 72 -6.94 3.08 -3.90
C ASP A 72 -5.71 2.16 -4.00
N GLU A 73 -5.56 1.52 -5.17
CA GLU A 73 -4.47 0.60 -5.49
C GLU A 73 -3.07 1.20 -5.33
N ARG A 74 -2.93 2.53 -5.42
CA ARG A 74 -1.62 3.20 -5.38
C ARG A 74 -1.21 3.58 -3.98
N LEU A 75 -2.16 3.71 -3.04
CA LEU A 75 -1.89 4.13 -1.67
C LEU A 75 -0.79 3.28 -1.03
N ALA A 76 -0.91 1.95 -1.14
CA ALA A 76 0.06 1.03 -0.56
C ALA A 76 1.47 1.22 -1.17
N SER A 77 1.55 1.31 -2.50
CA SER A 77 2.83 1.48 -3.19
C SER A 77 3.49 2.83 -2.92
N GLU A 78 2.68 3.88 -2.78
CA GLU A 78 3.14 5.25 -2.54
C GLU A 78 3.71 5.37 -1.13
N VAL A 79 3.00 4.86 -0.11
CA VAL A 79 3.48 4.84 1.27
C VAL A 79 4.77 4.04 1.40
N GLN A 80 4.87 2.86 0.79
CA GLN A 80 6.11 2.07 0.82
C GLN A 80 7.27 2.81 0.18
N CYS A 81 7.04 3.46 -0.97
CA CYS A 81 8.06 4.22 -1.68
C CYS A 81 8.57 5.41 -0.86
N VAL A 82 7.66 6.18 -0.28
CA VAL A 82 7.97 7.39 0.49
C VAL A 82 8.75 7.06 1.76
N LEU A 83 8.35 6.01 2.49
CA LEU A 83 8.95 5.68 3.79
C LEU A 83 10.25 4.86 3.65
N SER A 84 10.44 4.15 2.55
CA SER A 84 11.61 3.30 2.37
C SER A 84 12.87 4.12 2.10
N GLY A 85 13.93 3.83 2.85
CA GLY A 85 15.22 4.50 2.74
C GLY A 85 15.36 5.76 3.60
N LEU A 86 14.29 6.22 4.25
CA LEU A 86 14.34 7.35 5.17
C LEU A 86 14.91 6.95 6.54
N PRO A 87 15.57 7.87 7.26
CA PRO A 87 15.90 7.68 8.67
C PRO A 87 14.67 7.28 9.48
N PHE A 88 14.85 6.39 10.47
CA PHE A 88 13.78 6.01 11.39
C PHE A 88 13.56 7.12 12.43
N GLU A 89 12.97 8.23 11.97
CA GLU A 89 12.69 9.40 12.79
C GLU A 89 11.26 9.89 12.51
N PRO A 90 10.39 10.02 13.53
CA PRO A 90 8.96 10.30 13.33
C PRO A 90 8.70 11.58 12.54
N VAL A 91 9.49 12.63 12.80
CA VAL A 91 9.37 13.93 12.12
C VAL A 91 9.65 13.78 10.63
N VAL A 92 10.68 13.02 10.26
CA VAL A 92 11.07 12.80 8.86
C VAL A 92 10.02 11.95 8.13
N LEU A 93 9.55 10.87 8.77
CA LEU A 93 8.54 9.97 8.19
C LEU A 93 7.20 10.69 7.99
N CYS A 94 6.75 11.46 8.99
CA CYS A 94 5.52 12.25 8.88
C CYS A 94 5.64 13.35 7.83
N GLY A 95 6.77 14.06 7.77
CA GLY A 95 7.01 15.11 6.78
C GLY A 95 6.94 14.58 5.34
N ALA A 96 7.58 13.44 5.08
CA ALA A 96 7.57 12.83 3.75
C ALA A 96 6.16 12.42 3.29
N LEU A 97 5.33 11.90 4.21
CA LEU A 97 3.92 11.57 3.89
C LEU A 97 3.06 12.82 3.66
N GLN A 98 3.32 13.90 4.39
CA GLN A 98 2.62 15.18 4.20
C GLN A 98 2.97 15.82 2.85
N GLU A 99 4.23 15.75 2.43
CA GLU A 99 4.66 16.19 1.10
C GLU A 99 4.00 15.36 -0.01
N ALA A 100 3.94 14.04 0.14
CA ALA A 100 3.23 13.17 -0.80
C ALA A 100 1.74 13.54 -0.87
N ALA A 101 1.10 13.77 0.29
CA ALA A 101 -0.31 14.18 0.37
C ALA A 101 -0.60 15.48 -0.37
N ALA A 102 0.34 16.43 -0.41
CA ALA A 102 0.16 17.70 -1.12
C ALA A 102 0.05 17.55 -2.64
N THR A 103 0.59 16.46 -3.20
CA THR A 103 0.57 16.18 -4.65
C THR A 103 -0.49 15.15 -5.07
N ALA A 104 -1.11 14.50 -4.08
CA ALA A 104 -2.06 13.40 -4.30
C ALA A 104 -3.50 13.91 -4.50
N PRO A 105 -4.37 13.13 -5.19
CA PRO A 105 -5.80 13.44 -5.27
C PRO A 105 -6.45 13.42 -3.88
N ALA A 106 -7.53 14.19 -3.69
CA ALA A 106 -8.13 14.45 -2.37
C ALA A 106 -8.38 13.20 -1.50
N GLY A 107 -8.90 12.11 -2.08
CA GLY A 107 -9.14 10.86 -1.34
C GLY A 107 -7.87 10.21 -0.81
N ARG A 108 -6.78 10.26 -1.59
CA ARG A 108 -5.48 9.72 -1.17
C ARG A 108 -4.74 10.66 -0.24
N ALA A 109 -4.84 11.97 -0.49
CA ALA A 109 -4.24 12.98 0.38
C ALA A 109 -4.73 12.82 1.84
N GLN A 110 -6.04 12.59 2.03
CA GLN A 110 -6.59 12.31 3.36
C GLN A 110 -6.00 11.03 3.97
N ALA A 111 -5.95 9.94 3.21
CA ALA A 111 -5.39 8.67 3.70
C ALA A 111 -3.91 8.80 4.10
N LEU A 112 -3.10 9.53 3.33
CA LEU A 112 -1.69 9.79 3.66
C LEU A 112 -1.53 10.63 4.94
N GLN A 113 -2.40 11.62 5.14
CA GLN A 113 -2.42 12.41 6.38
C GLN A 113 -2.81 11.57 7.60
N ASP A 114 -3.81 10.70 7.45
CA ASP A 114 -4.26 9.80 8.50
C ASP A 114 -3.15 8.79 8.89
N ILE A 115 -2.41 8.27 7.92
CA ILE A 115 -1.25 7.40 8.16
C ILE A 115 -0.10 8.18 8.82
N ALA A 116 0.13 9.44 8.44
CA ALA A 116 1.11 10.28 9.14
C ALA A 116 0.71 10.51 10.60
N ALA A 117 -0.58 10.68 10.88
CA ALA A 117 -1.10 10.77 12.24
C ALA A 117 -0.94 9.46 13.02
N LEU A 118 -1.09 8.30 12.37
CA LEU A 118 -0.84 6.98 12.96
C LEU A 118 0.61 6.84 13.43
N ILE A 119 1.56 7.23 12.57
CA ILE A 119 2.99 7.21 12.89
C ILE A 119 3.21 8.07 14.12
N LYS A 120 2.77 9.33 14.10
CA LYS A 120 2.93 10.24 15.24
C LYS A 120 2.37 9.67 16.55
N GLY A 121 1.14 9.16 16.53
CA GLY A 121 0.51 8.55 17.70
C GLY A 121 1.20 7.29 18.22
N GLY A 122 1.84 6.51 17.34
CA GLY A 122 2.61 5.32 17.72
C GLY A 122 3.97 5.62 18.35
N PHE A 123 4.53 6.81 18.15
CA PHE A 123 5.80 7.24 18.74
C PHE A 123 5.65 8.11 20.00
N ASP A 124 4.47 8.70 20.22
CA ASP A 124 4.15 9.54 21.40
C ASP A 124 3.61 8.72 22.60
N ALA A 125 3.54 7.38 22.50
CA ALA A 125 3.04 6.46 23.53
C ALA A 125 4.19 5.77 24.29
#